data_AF-A0A0G1VRF4-F1
#
_entry.id   AF-A0A0G1VRF4-F1
#
_cell.length_a   1.000
_cell.length_b   1.000
_cell.length_c   1.000
_cell.angle_alpha   90.00
_cell.angle_beta   90.00
_cell.angle_gamma   90.00
#
_symmetry.space_group_name_H-M   'P 1'
#
loop_
_entity.id
_entity.type
_entity.pdbx_description
1 polymer ?
#
loop_
_entity_poly.entity_id
_entity_poly.type
_entity_poly.pdbx_seq_one_letter_code
_entity_poly.pdbx_strand_id
1 'polypeptide(L)'
;MCETLTGVDIKDLIPRAVDGEICFVPPDDKLVGAVCVVYVLDTGEVLLSREKMNKLWCDKNPGDFSPPAGGRELGETIGVTLRRELWQETGLQIGDLVTDPKPIGYFRFHDGSWIVAHVVVTTSDKFRQYSVGPQDGETDCPLLWSGDTAHLPLRGGMGGILKTLFVGKRMAVGPASVGRHIESDDVFDPTILIVDASGGRKEVTWNTLSIDPRR
;
A
#
# COMPACT_ATOMS: atom_id res chain seq x y z
N MET A 1 -15.95 -15.93 8.10
CA MET A 1 -15.95 -16.59 6.78
C MET A 1 -15.15 -15.73 5.81
N CYS A 2 -14.02 -16.24 5.31
CA CYS A 2 -13.15 -15.54 4.36
C CYS A 2 -13.83 -15.39 2.99
N GLU A 3 -13.89 -14.17 2.45
CA GLU A 3 -14.65 -13.86 1.24
C GLU A 3 -13.74 -13.94 0.00
N THR A 4 -14.14 -14.77 -0.96
CA THR A 4 -13.54 -14.77 -2.30
C THR A 4 -14.18 -13.64 -3.10
N LEU A 5 -13.42 -12.59 -3.35
CA LEU A 5 -13.78 -11.57 -4.33
C LEU A 5 -13.70 -12.24 -5.71
N THR A 6 -14.78 -12.16 -6.47
CA THR A 6 -14.97 -12.78 -7.79
C THR A 6 -13.70 -12.76 -8.66
N GLY A 7 -13.35 -13.89 -9.31
CA GLY A 7 -12.28 -13.94 -10.33
C GLY A 7 -11.03 -14.76 -9.99
N VAL A 8 -10.98 -15.45 -8.85
CA VAL A 8 -9.91 -16.40 -8.49
C VAL A 8 -10.49 -17.79 -8.28
N ASP A 9 -9.89 -18.82 -8.91
CA ASP A 9 -10.25 -20.22 -8.70
C ASP A 9 -9.66 -20.74 -7.38
N ILE A 10 -10.52 -21.34 -6.55
CA ILE A 10 -10.15 -21.85 -5.22
C ILE A 10 -9.11 -22.98 -5.28
N LYS A 11 -9.02 -23.69 -6.41
CA LYS A 11 -8.04 -24.76 -6.61
C LYS A 11 -6.58 -24.25 -6.64
N ASP A 12 -6.40 -22.95 -6.88
CA ASP A 12 -5.09 -22.31 -6.90
C ASP A 12 -4.63 -21.90 -5.47
N LEU A 13 -5.42 -22.22 -4.45
CA LEU A 13 -5.23 -21.81 -3.06
C LEU A 13 -5.11 -23.01 -2.12
N ILE A 14 -4.45 -22.77 -0.98
CA ILE A 14 -4.24 -23.75 0.08
C ILE A 14 -5.17 -23.39 1.26
N PRO A 15 -5.95 -24.35 1.80
CA PRO A 15 -6.75 -24.11 3.00
C PRO A 15 -5.83 -23.98 4.22
N ARG A 16 -6.08 -22.97 5.06
CA ARG A 16 -5.35 -22.69 6.29
C ARG A 16 -6.31 -22.31 7.41
N ALA A 17 -6.13 -22.90 8.58
CA ALA A 17 -6.88 -22.52 9.77
C ALA A 17 -6.32 -21.20 10.33
N VAL A 18 -7.17 -20.18 10.45
CA VAL A 18 -6.88 -18.88 11.05
C VAL A 18 -8.00 -18.56 12.03
N ASP A 19 -7.68 -18.47 13.31
CA ASP A 19 -8.64 -18.20 14.41
C ASP A 19 -9.90 -19.09 14.38
N GLY A 20 -9.71 -20.37 14.07
CA GLY A 20 -10.80 -21.36 14.03
C GLY A 20 -11.63 -21.34 12.75
N GLU A 21 -11.33 -20.46 11.79
CA GLU A 21 -11.95 -20.47 10.45
C GLU A 21 -10.98 -21.01 9.39
N ILE A 22 -11.52 -21.69 8.37
CA ILE A 22 -10.74 -22.08 7.19
C ILE A 22 -10.71 -20.91 6.22
N CYS A 23 -9.51 -20.44 5.92
CA CYS A 23 -9.25 -19.40 4.91
C CYS A 23 -8.34 -19.96 3.82
N PHE A 24 -8.55 -19.47 2.60
CA PHE A 24 -7.78 -19.90 1.45
C PHE A 24 -6.66 -18.90 1.19
N VAL A 25 -5.41 -19.38 1.13
CA VAL A 25 -4.23 -18.53 0.94
C VAL A 25 -3.40 -19.02 -0.25
N PRO A 26 -2.66 -18.15 -0.94
CA PRO A 26 -1.77 -18.56 -2.01
C PRO A 26 -0.63 -19.44 -1.49
N PRO A 27 -0.08 -20.33 -2.34
CA PRO A 27 1.22 -20.97 -2.08
C PRO A 27 2.32 -19.94 -1.84
N ASP A 28 3.21 -20.21 -0.88
CA ASP A 28 4.25 -19.24 -0.49
C ASP A 28 5.25 -18.94 -1.63
N ASP A 29 5.54 -19.91 -2.49
CA ASP A 29 6.38 -19.73 -3.69
C ASP A 29 5.75 -18.81 -4.74
N LYS A 30 4.44 -18.57 -4.65
CA LYS A 30 3.71 -17.63 -5.51
C LYS A 30 3.52 -16.25 -4.89
N LEU A 31 3.84 -16.08 -3.60
CA LEU A 31 3.85 -14.76 -2.94
C LEU A 31 5.14 -14.02 -3.30
N VAL A 32 5.02 -12.99 -4.12
CA VAL A 32 6.16 -12.25 -4.68
C VAL A 32 6.42 -10.91 -4.01
N GLY A 33 5.55 -10.46 -3.10
CA GLY A 33 5.72 -9.18 -2.44
C GLY A 33 4.67 -8.91 -1.37
N ALA A 34 4.79 -7.75 -0.75
CA ALA A 34 3.91 -7.32 0.32
C ALA A 34 3.56 -5.84 0.22
N VAL A 35 2.37 -5.50 0.71
CA VAL A 35 1.88 -4.12 0.83
C VAL A 35 1.65 -3.83 2.30
N CYS A 36 2.22 -2.73 2.79
CA CYS A 36 2.07 -2.23 4.14
C CYS A 36 1.13 -1.03 4.12
N VAL A 37 -0.13 -1.21 4.55
CA VAL A 37 -1.08 -0.10 4.66
C VAL A 37 -0.96 0.50 6.06
N VAL A 38 -0.25 1.63 6.16
CA VAL A 38 -0.16 2.39 7.40
C VAL A 38 -1.47 3.15 7.60
N TYR A 39 -2.24 2.78 8.63
CA TYR A 39 -3.55 3.32 8.96
C TYR A 39 -3.49 4.13 10.26
N VAL A 40 -3.96 5.37 10.21
CA VAL A 40 -4.03 6.29 11.35
C VAL A 40 -5.43 6.17 11.97
N LEU A 41 -5.55 5.48 13.11
CA LEU A 41 -6.83 5.04 13.68
C LEU A 41 -7.83 6.15 13.93
N ASP A 42 -7.36 7.25 14.52
CA ASP A 42 -8.19 8.35 15.02
C ASP A 42 -8.66 9.29 13.90
N THR A 43 -7.97 9.29 12.75
CA THR A 43 -8.33 10.11 11.58
C THR A 43 -8.92 9.29 10.44
N GLY A 44 -8.70 7.97 10.45
CA GLY A 44 -9.08 7.09 9.35
C GLY A 44 -8.23 7.26 8.09
N GLU A 45 -7.09 7.95 8.19
CA GLU A 45 -6.19 8.21 7.08
C GLU A 45 -5.28 7.01 6.78
N VAL A 46 -4.87 6.87 5.52
CA VAL A 46 -3.83 5.94 5.09
C VAL A 46 -2.62 6.71 4.57
N LEU A 47 -1.41 6.25 4.89
CA LEU A 47 -0.19 6.77 4.29
C LEU A 47 0.00 6.17 2.90
N LEU A 48 0.20 7.05 1.94
CA LEU A 48 0.56 6.74 0.57
C LEU A 48 1.84 7.47 0.21
N SER A 49 2.58 6.93 -0.74
CA SER A 49 3.69 7.62 -1.40
C SER A 49 3.42 7.65 -2.90
N ARG A 50 3.94 8.67 -3.58
CA ARG A 50 3.87 8.78 -5.02
C ARG A 50 5.01 7.99 -5.66
N GLU A 51 4.66 7.21 -6.67
CA GLU A 51 5.59 6.40 -7.44
C GLU A 51 6.39 7.28 -8.41
N LYS A 52 7.72 7.12 -8.47
CA LYS A 52 8.59 7.79 -9.46
C LYS A 52 9.03 6.88 -10.59
N MET A 53 8.88 5.57 -10.40
CA MET A 53 9.39 4.54 -11.30
C MET A 53 8.26 3.94 -12.13
N ASN A 54 8.56 3.54 -13.36
CA ASN A 54 7.67 2.72 -14.17
C ASN A 54 8.05 1.24 -14.03
N LYS A 55 7.11 0.38 -13.60
CA LYS A 55 7.29 -1.07 -13.53
C LYS A 55 6.04 -1.78 -14.11
N LEU A 56 6.08 -2.08 -15.40
CA LEU A 56 4.97 -2.69 -16.16
C LEU A 56 4.45 -4.00 -15.55
N TRP A 57 5.33 -4.84 -15.00
CA TRP A 57 4.95 -6.17 -14.48
C TRP A 57 4.03 -6.10 -13.25
N CYS A 58 4.02 -4.99 -12.51
CA CYS A 58 3.11 -4.75 -11.39
C CYS A 58 2.32 -3.45 -11.56
N ASP A 59 2.15 -3.02 -12.81
CA ASP A 59 1.26 -1.94 -13.21
C ASP A 59 1.46 -0.66 -12.39
N LYS A 60 2.73 -0.26 -12.28
CA LYS A 60 3.22 0.89 -11.53
C LYS A 60 3.64 1.97 -12.53
N ASN A 61 2.95 3.11 -12.53
CA ASN A 61 3.29 4.26 -13.36
C ASN A 61 3.78 5.43 -12.50
N PRO A 62 4.73 6.25 -13.01
CA PRO A 62 5.12 7.48 -12.32
C PRO A 62 3.91 8.39 -12.11
N GLY A 63 3.77 8.92 -10.90
CA GLY A 63 2.65 9.78 -10.50
C GLY A 63 1.52 9.05 -9.76
N ASP A 64 1.43 7.73 -9.87
CA ASP A 64 0.46 6.94 -9.09
C ASP A 64 0.78 7.00 -7.60
N PHE A 65 -0.24 6.86 -6.76
CA PHE A 65 -0.07 6.66 -5.33
C PHE A 65 -0.18 5.19 -4.96
N SER A 66 0.58 4.79 -3.94
CA SER A 66 0.51 3.46 -3.37
C SER A 66 0.81 3.51 -1.88
N PRO A 67 0.20 2.62 -1.06
CA PRO A 67 0.76 2.31 0.24
C PRO A 67 2.14 1.68 0.06
N PRO A 68 3.03 1.78 1.07
CA PRO A 68 4.37 1.23 0.98
C PRO A 68 4.38 -0.23 0.53
N ALA A 69 5.08 -0.55 -0.56
CA ALA A 69 4.93 -1.84 -1.21
C ALA A 69 6.10 -2.24 -2.10
N GLY A 70 6.56 -3.47 -1.92
CA GLY A 70 7.54 -4.01 -2.84
C GLY A 70 7.75 -5.51 -2.80
N GLY A 71 8.73 -5.92 -3.58
CA GLY A 71 9.00 -7.32 -3.92
C GLY A 71 9.73 -8.03 -2.80
N ARG A 72 9.41 -9.31 -2.60
CA ARG A 72 10.13 -10.18 -1.68
C ARG A 72 11.47 -10.57 -2.29
N GLU A 73 12.57 -10.29 -1.60
CA GLU A 73 13.89 -10.71 -2.04
C GLU A 73 14.15 -12.19 -1.72
N LEU A 74 15.18 -12.77 -2.35
CA LEU A 74 15.51 -14.18 -2.18
C LEU A 74 15.84 -14.50 -0.71
N GLY A 75 15.06 -15.41 -0.12
CA GLY A 75 15.22 -15.83 1.27
C GLY A 75 14.53 -14.92 2.29
N GLU A 76 13.87 -13.84 1.87
CA GLU A 76 13.06 -13.02 2.77
C GLU A 76 11.77 -13.72 3.17
N THR A 77 11.34 -13.48 4.41
CA THR A 77 9.95 -13.73 4.80
C THR A 77 9.10 -12.49 4.49
N ILE A 78 7.79 -12.65 4.33
CA ILE A 78 6.87 -11.50 4.15
C ILE A 78 7.03 -10.45 5.26
N GLY A 79 7.24 -10.88 6.50
CA GLY A 79 7.46 -9.95 7.61
C GLY A 79 8.76 -9.14 7.49
N VAL A 80 9.80 -9.71 6.87
CA VAL A 80 11.05 -8.99 6.58
C VAL A 80 10.83 -8.01 5.42
N THR A 81 10.19 -8.46 4.34
CA THR A 81 9.84 -7.61 3.19
C THR A 81 9.01 -6.41 3.63
N LEU A 82 7.94 -6.60 4.41
CA LEU A 82 7.11 -5.50 4.93
C LEU A 82 7.92 -4.46 5.72
N ARG A 83 8.85 -4.91 6.57
CA ARG A 83 9.71 -4.00 7.34
C ARG A 83 10.65 -3.20 6.46
N ARG A 84 11.27 -3.87 5.49
CA ARG A 84 12.23 -3.26 4.58
C ARG A 84 11.54 -2.22 3.69
N GLU A 85 10.44 -2.60 3.05
CA GLU A 85 9.70 -1.72 2.11
C GLU A 85 9.09 -0.51 2.84
N LEU A 86 8.53 -0.72 4.05
CA LEU A 86 8.05 0.39 4.86
C LEU A 86 9.16 1.39 5.16
N TRP A 87 10.34 0.92 5.57
CA TRP A 87 11.47 1.79 5.84
C TRP A 87 12.00 2.46 4.57
N GLN A 88 12.12 1.72 3.45
CA GLN A 88 12.64 2.25 2.18
C GLN A 88 11.75 3.36 1.61
N GLU A 89 10.43 3.22 1.67
CA GLU A 89 9.51 4.19 1.03
C GLU A 89 9.02 5.28 2.00
N THR A 90 9.19 5.13 3.30
CA THR A 90 8.67 6.09 4.30
C THR A 90 9.61 6.47 5.43
N GLY A 91 10.71 5.73 5.63
CA GLY A 91 11.60 5.90 6.78
C GLY A 91 11.06 5.33 8.10
N LEU A 92 9.80 4.87 8.13
CA LEU A 92 9.17 4.31 9.34
C LEU A 92 9.68 2.89 9.63
N GLN A 93 9.84 2.56 10.91
CA GLN A 93 10.13 1.18 11.34
C GLN A 93 8.87 0.52 11.89
N ILE A 94 8.66 -0.77 11.59
CA ILE A 94 7.49 -1.50 12.14
C ILE A 94 7.53 -1.57 13.68
N GLY A 95 8.71 -1.53 14.30
CA GLY A 95 8.82 -1.47 15.76
C GLY A 95 8.16 -0.22 16.37
N ASP A 96 7.97 0.82 15.57
CA ASP A 96 7.28 2.04 15.97
C ASP A 96 5.75 1.89 15.92
N LEU A 97 5.25 0.81 15.29
CA LEU A 97 3.87 0.65 14.87
C LEU A 97 3.31 -0.72 15.30
N VAL A 98 1.99 -0.90 15.22
CA VAL A 98 1.34 -2.18 15.54
C VAL A 98 0.88 -2.86 14.25
N THR A 99 1.47 -3.98 13.88
CA THR A 99 1.03 -4.77 12.71
C THR A 99 -0.20 -5.60 13.07
N ASP A 100 -1.24 -5.53 12.24
CA ASP A 100 -2.37 -6.47 12.30
C ASP A 100 -1.84 -7.87 11.91
N PRO A 101 -1.94 -8.87 12.81
CA PRO A 101 -1.46 -10.22 12.52
C PRO A 101 -2.23 -10.87 11.37
N LYS A 102 -3.43 -10.37 11.03
CA LYS A 102 -4.22 -10.83 9.89
C LYS A 102 -4.01 -9.89 8.70
N PRO A 103 -3.64 -10.42 7.52
CA PRO A 103 -3.64 -9.59 6.32
C PRO A 103 -5.04 -9.08 5.99
N ILE A 104 -5.09 -7.91 5.36
CA ILE A 104 -6.27 -7.41 4.64
C ILE A 104 -6.71 -8.47 3.63
N GLY A 105 -5.74 -9.03 2.90
CA GLY A 105 -6.00 -10.08 1.92
C GLY A 105 -4.80 -10.39 1.02
N TYR A 106 -5.08 -11.26 0.06
CA TYR A 106 -4.17 -11.73 -0.98
C TYR A 106 -4.72 -11.35 -2.34
N PHE A 107 -3.88 -10.73 -3.17
CA PHE A 107 -4.30 -10.17 -4.45
C PHE A 107 -3.44 -10.73 -5.58
N ARG A 108 -4.11 -11.33 -6.59
CA ARG A 108 -3.47 -12.08 -7.68
C ARG A 108 -3.20 -11.20 -8.89
N PHE A 109 -1.96 -11.17 -9.37
CA PHE A 109 -1.61 -10.56 -10.64
C PHE A 109 -1.98 -11.44 -11.84
N HIS A 110 -1.98 -10.85 -13.04
CA HIS A 110 -2.31 -11.56 -14.28
C HIS A 110 -1.35 -12.72 -14.62
N ASP A 111 -0.09 -12.63 -14.20
CA ASP A 111 0.91 -13.69 -14.39
C ASP A 111 0.76 -14.86 -13.41
N GLY A 112 -0.20 -14.77 -12.49
CA GLY A 112 -0.49 -15.78 -11.47
C GLY A 112 0.34 -15.66 -10.19
N SER A 113 1.22 -14.65 -10.09
CA SER A 113 1.88 -14.29 -8.84
C SER A 113 0.95 -13.49 -7.90
N TRP A 114 1.34 -13.36 -6.64
CA TRP A 114 0.48 -12.82 -5.59
C TRP A 114 1.21 -11.81 -4.70
N ILE A 115 0.47 -10.81 -4.24
CA ILE A 115 0.89 -9.93 -3.15
C ILE A 115 -0.03 -10.11 -1.95
N VAL A 116 0.53 -9.90 -0.77
CA VAL A 116 -0.23 -9.88 0.49
C VAL A 116 -0.24 -8.48 1.07
N ALA A 117 -1.40 -8.01 1.51
CA ALA A 117 -1.53 -6.69 2.11
C ALA A 117 -1.78 -6.81 3.61
N HIS A 118 -0.97 -6.12 4.42
CA HIS A 118 -1.12 -6.03 5.87
C HIS A 118 -1.45 -4.60 6.30
N VAL A 119 -2.21 -4.47 7.39
CA VAL A 119 -2.39 -3.18 8.05
C VAL A 119 -1.30 -3.01 9.10
N VAL A 120 -0.73 -1.82 9.14
CA VAL A 120 0.08 -1.36 10.25
C VAL A 120 -0.59 -0.12 10.84
N VAL A 121 -0.71 -0.07 12.15
CA VAL A 121 -1.63 0.83 12.84
C VAL A 121 -0.84 1.83 13.68
N THR A 122 -1.27 3.09 13.61
CA THR A 122 -0.77 4.19 14.46
C THR A 122 -1.89 5.14 14.86
N THR A 123 -1.55 6.16 15.63
CA THR A 123 -2.43 7.28 16.00
C THR A 123 -1.80 8.59 15.51
N SER A 124 -2.59 9.62 15.22
CA SER A 124 -2.09 10.88 14.68
C SER A 124 -0.99 11.51 15.55
N ASP A 125 -1.10 11.42 16.88
CA ASP A 125 -0.10 11.93 17.82
C ASP A 125 1.26 11.20 17.75
N LYS A 126 1.22 9.88 17.51
CA LYS A 126 2.43 9.09 17.28
C LYS A 126 3.00 9.38 15.90
N PHE A 127 2.14 9.44 14.89
CA PHE A 127 2.55 9.69 13.52
C PHE A 127 3.32 11.01 13.36
N ARG A 128 2.88 12.08 14.06
CA ARG A 128 3.55 13.39 14.09
C ARG A 128 4.96 13.37 14.67
N GLN A 129 5.33 12.34 15.43
CA GLN A 129 6.67 12.23 16.02
C GLN A 129 7.68 11.62 15.03
N TYR A 130 7.21 11.04 13.93
CA TYR A 130 8.07 10.45 12.92
C TYR A 130 8.47 11.47 11.86
N SER A 131 9.73 11.39 11.43
CA SER A 131 10.17 12.02 10.19
C SER A 131 9.88 11.06 9.04
N VAL A 132 8.82 11.35 8.29
CA VAL A 132 8.37 10.49 7.18
C VAL A 132 8.95 10.98 5.86
N GLY A 133 9.57 10.08 5.11
CA GLY A 133 10.06 10.36 3.76
C GLY A 133 10.75 9.14 3.13
N PRO A 134 10.77 9.07 1.79
CA PRO A 134 11.44 7.99 1.07
C PRO A 134 12.94 7.99 1.34
N GLN A 135 13.54 6.80 1.34
CA GLN A 135 14.96 6.55 1.58
C GLN A 135 15.69 6.03 0.34
N ASP A 136 14.97 5.43 -0.61
CA ASP A 136 15.56 4.77 -1.80
C ASP A 136 15.40 5.57 -3.10
N GLY A 137 14.60 6.64 -3.08
CA GLY A 137 14.34 7.52 -4.23
C GLY A 137 13.38 6.97 -5.28
N GLU A 138 12.79 5.77 -5.07
CA GLU A 138 11.76 5.19 -5.96
C GLU A 138 10.38 5.80 -5.74
N THR A 139 10.14 6.33 -4.55
CA THR A 139 8.93 7.04 -4.18
C THR A 139 9.26 8.46 -3.72
N ASP A 140 8.26 9.32 -3.71
CA ASP A 140 8.32 10.61 -3.03
C ASP A 140 6.97 11.01 -2.44
N CYS A 141 6.92 12.21 -1.86
CA CYS A 141 5.69 12.89 -1.49
C CYS A 141 4.75 12.03 -0.61
N PRO A 142 5.09 11.81 0.68
CA PRO A 142 4.20 11.11 1.59
C PRO A 142 2.89 11.89 1.72
N LEU A 143 1.78 11.18 1.55
CA LEU A 143 0.41 11.69 1.57
C LEU A 143 -0.40 10.91 2.60
N LEU A 144 -0.96 11.61 3.59
CA LEU A 144 -2.06 11.08 4.38
C LEU A 144 -3.36 11.33 3.64
N TRP A 145 -4.04 10.25 3.24
CA TRP A 145 -5.30 10.30 2.52
C TRP A 145 -6.44 9.74 3.38
N SER A 146 -7.50 10.54 3.53
CA SER A 146 -8.81 10.06 4.02
C SER A 146 -9.86 10.41 2.97
N GLY A 147 -10.68 9.43 2.59
CA GLY A 147 -11.78 9.66 1.64
C GLY A 147 -11.89 8.60 0.55
N ASP A 148 -12.74 8.89 -0.42
CA ASP A 148 -13.01 8.00 -1.55
C ASP A 148 -11.76 7.86 -2.44
N THR A 149 -11.35 6.62 -2.69
CA THR A 149 -10.23 6.30 -3.57
C THR A 149 -10.64 6.30 -5.04
N ALA A 150 -11.92 6.50 -5.37
CA ALA A 150 -12.41 6.43 -6.74
C ALA A 150 -11.62 7.34 -7.69
N HIS A 151 -11.27 8.55 -7.26
CA HIS A 151 -10.58 9.56 -8.08
C HIS A 151 -9.07 9.67 -7.81
N LEU A 152 -8.54 8.88 -6.88
CA LEU A 152 -7.13 8.88 -6.55
C LEU A 152 -6.38 8.02 -7.58
N PRO A 153 -5.36 8.55 -8.27
CA PRO A 153 -4.54 7.74 -9.15
C PRO A 153 -3.76 6.74 -8.29
N LEU A 154 -4.02 5.46 -8.51
CA LEU A 154 -3.52 4.37 -7.70
C LEU A 154 -2.84 3.34 -8.58
N ARG A 155 -1.67 2.89 -8.13
CA ARG A 155 -0.97 1.74 -8.72
C ARG A 155 -1.90 0.52 -8.78
N GLY A 156 -1.65 -0.35 -9.76
CA GLY A 156 -2.35 -1.63 -9.89
C GLY A 156 -2.49 -2.39 -8.57
N GLY A 157 -3.71 -2.88 -8.32
CA GLY A 157 -4.10 -3.63 -7.13
C GLY A 157 -4.42 -2.77 -5.89
N MET A 158 -3.90 -1.54 -5.79
CA MET A 158 -4.01 -0.74 -4.56
C MET A 158 -5.45 -0.29 -4.29
N GLY A 159 -6.22 0.04 -5.33
CA GLY A 159 -7.64 0.37 -5.18
C GLY A 159 -8.47 -0.77 -4.56
N GLY A 160 -8.20 -2.02 -4.95
CA GLY A 160 -8.85 -3.19 -4.38
C GLY A 160 -8.47 -3.44 -2.92
N ILE A 161 -7.18 -3.25 -2.59
CA ILE A 161 -6.67 -3.36 -1.22
C ILE A 161 -7.32 -2.32 -0.31
N LEU A 162 -7.28 -1.04 -0.71
CA LEU A 162 -7.85 0.06 0.08
C LEU A 162 -9.37 -0.08 0.22
N LYS A 163 -10.08 -0.46 -0.84
CA LYS A 163 -11.50 -0.77 -0.75
C LYS A 163 -11.78 -1.86 0.28
N THR A 164 -11.00 -2.95 0.27
CA THR A 164 -11.13 -4.06 1.23
C THR A 164 -10.88 -3.61 2.67
N LEU A 165 -9.86 -2.75 2.88
CA LEU A 165 -9.57 -2.15 4.16
C LEU A 165 -10.76 -1.32 4.68
N PHE A 166 -11.26 -0.39 3.87
CA PHE A 166 -12.31 0.56 4.29
C PHE A 166 -13.68 -0.09 4.52
N VAL A 167 -13.99 -1.21 3.86
CA VAL A 167 -15.19 -2.01 4.17
C VAL A 167 -15.00 -2.93 5.39
N GLY A 168 -13.83 -2.90 6.04
CA GLY A 168 -13.53 -3.70 7.23
C GLY A 168 -13.35 -5.19 6.97
N LYS A 169 -13.09 -5.59 5.71
CA LYS A 169 -12.83 -7.00 5.37
C LYS A 169 -11.39 -7.38 5.75
N ARG A 170 -11.20 -8.65 6.06
CA ARG A 170 -9.90 -9.27 6.38
C ARG A 170 -9.81 -10.60 5.66
N MET A 171 -8.57 -11.03 5.39
CA MET A 171 -8.29 -12.29 4.70
C MET A 171 -9.03 -12.42 3.35
N ALA A 172 -9.28 -11.30 2.67
CA ALA A 172 -9.92 -11.33 1.36
C ALA A 172 -9.00 -11.99 0.34
N VAL A 173 -9.58 -12.66 -0.65
CA VAL A 173 -8.83 -13.17 -1.81
C VAL A 173 -9.45 -12.59 -3.06
N GLY A 174 -8.65 -11.94 -3.91
CA GLY A 174 -9.17 -11.32 -5.11
C GLY A 174 -8.11 -11.08 -6.18
N PRO A 175 -8.51 -10.54 -7.34
CA PRO A 175 -7.55 -10.06 -8.33
C PRO A 175 -6.86 -8.79 -7.83
N ALA A 176 -5.57 -8.63 -8.18
CA ALA A 176 -4.94 -7.33 -8.27
C ALA A 176 -5.45 -6.68 -9.56
N SER A 177 -6.36 -5.73 -9.44
CA SER A 177 -6.94 -5.02 -10.58
C SER A 177 -5.91 -4.11 -11.26
N VAL A 178 -6.12 -3.79 -12.53
CA VAL A 178 -5.36 -2.74 -13.23
C VAL A 178 -5.51 -1.41 -12.47
N GLY A 179 -4.44 -0.63 -12.41
CA GLY A 179 -4.36 0.66 -11.75
C GLY A 179 -5.27 1.68 -12.41
N ARG A 180 -5.59 2.73 -11.65
CA ARG A 180 -6.17 3.95 -12.21
C ARG A 180 -5.03 4.94 -12.29
N HIS A 181 -4.43 5.09 -13.45
CA HIS A 181 -3.25 5.94 -13.61
C HIS A 181 -3.65 7.40 -13.84
N ILE A 182 -2.71 8.34 -13.61
CA ILE A 182 -2.87 9.71 -14.08
C ILE A 182 -2.82 9.71 -15.62
N GLU A 183 -3.91 10.13 -16.27
CA GLU A 183 -3.90 10.44 -17.70
C GLU A 183 -3.28 11.83 -17.94
N SER A 184 -2.65 12.07 -19.10
CA SER A 184 -1.91 13.32 -19.38
C SER A 184 -2.73 14.60 -19.24
N ASP A 185 -4.05 14.48 -19.29
CA ASP A 185 -5.01 15.58 -19.29
C ASP A 185 -5.80 15.67 -17.97
N ASP A 186 -5.58 14.72 -17.04
CA ASP A 186 -6.21 14.72 -15.72
C ASP A 186 -5.48 15.71 -14.80
N VAL A 187 -6.14 16.82 -14.47
CA VAL A 187 -5.68 17.72 -13.41
C VAL A 187 -6.03 17.10 -12.06
N PHE A 188 -5.23 16.11 -11.63
CA PHE A 188 -5.27 15.63 -10.25
C PHE A 188 -4.45 16.60 -9.39
N ASP A 189 -5.14 17.51 -8.68
CA ASP A 189 -4.53 18.46 -7.74
C ASP A 189 -4.89 18.11 -6.29
N PRO A 190 -4.35 17.01 -5.73
CA PRO A 190 -4.61 16.65 -4.35
C PRO A 190 -4.04 17.73 -3.42
N THR A 191 -4.80 18.08 -2.40
CA THR A 191 -4.21 18.75 -1.23
C THR A 191 -3.34 17.73 -0.51
N ILE A 192 -2.04 17.86 -0.70
CA ILE A 192 -1.02 17.02 -0.10
C ILE A 192 -0.64 17.63 1.23
N LEU A 193 -0.77 16.86 2.30
CA LEU A 193 -0.21 17.21 3.59
C LEU A 193 1.25 16.73 3.63
N ILE A 194 2.20 17.63 3.37
CA ILE A 194 3.60 17.37 3.70
C ILE A 194 3.73 17.46 5.22
N VAL A 195 4.12 16.35 5.83
CA VAL A 195 4.57 16.34 7.23
C VAL A 195 6.09 16.50 7.21
N ASP A 196 6.59 17.63 7.70
CA ASP A 196 8.03 17.84 7.79
C ASP A 196 8.66 17.01 8.94
N ALA A 197 9.99 16.98 9.00
CA ALA A 197 10.72 16.22 10.03
C ALA A 197 10.46 16.69 11.47
N SER A 198 9.78 17.83 11.67
CA SER A 198 9.35 18.35 12.97
C SER A 198 7.87 18.03 13.30
N GLY A 199 7.17 17.30 12.42
CA GLY A 199 5.75 17.01 12.54
C GLY A 199 4.84 18.16 12.08
N GLY A 200 5.41 19.20 11.48
CA GLY A 200 4.69 20.34 10.92
C GLY A 200 3.88 19.92 9.69
N ARG A 201 2.62 20.33 9.63
CA ARG A 201 1.74 20.07 8.49
C ARG A 201 1.78 21.25 7.53
N LYS A 202 2.20 20.99 6.29
CA LYS A 202 2.07 21.93 5.19
C LYS A 202 1.14 21.34 4.14
N GLU A 203 -0.01 21.98 3.96
CA GLU A 203 -0.85 21.72 2.80
C GLU A 203 -0.16 22.32 1.57
N VAL A 204 0.10 21.47 0.58
CA VAL A 204 0.56 21.87 -0.73
C VAL A 204 -0.36 21.27 -1.78
N THR A 205 -0.65 22.05 -2.81
CA THR A 205 -1.34 21.58 -4.00
C THR A 205 -0.29 21.08 -5.00
N TRP A 206 -0.63 20.11 -5.83
CA TRP A 206 0.16 19.58 -6.93
C TRP A 206 0.82 20.67 -7.77
N ASN A 207 0.07 21.73 -8.08
CA ASN A 207 0.57 22.88 -8.87
C ASN A 207 1.67 23.70 -8.16
N THR A 208 1.83 23.55 -6.85
CA THR A 208 2.91 24.20 -6.08
C THR A 208 4.13 23.30 -5.88
N LEU A 209 4.04 22.01 -6.22
CA LEU A 209 5.16 21.08 -6.27
C LEU A 209 5.81 21.10 -7.67
N SER A 210 6.44 22.23 -8.03
CA SER A 210 7.39 22.22 -9.14
C SER A 210 8.61 21.41 -8.71
N ILE A 211 8.62 20.11 -9.03
CA ILE A 211 9.82 19.29 -8.86
C ILE A 211 10.79 19.76 -9.94
N ASP A 212 11.82 20.48 -9.54
CA ASP A 212 13.00 20.64 -10.38
C ASP A 212 13.62 19.25 -10.52
N PRO A 213 13.68 18.65 -11.73
CA PRO A 213 14.21 17.30 -11.92
C PRO A 213 15.73 17.19 -11.69
N ARG A 214 16.38 18.22 -11.12
CA ARG A 214 17.84 18.31 -10.92
C ARG A 214 18.28 18.56 -9.48
N ARG A 215 17.47 18.23 -8.47
CA ARG A 215 17.92 18.30 -7.07
C ARG A 215 17.85 16.95 -6.38
#